data_AF-A0A9P9FMU8-F1
#
_entry.id   AF-A0A9P9FMU8-F1
#
_cell.length_a   1.000
_cell.length_b   1.000
_cell.length_c   1.000
_cell.angle_alpha   90.00
_cell.angle_beta   90.00
_cell.angle_gamma   90.00
#
_symmetry.space_group_name_H-M   'P 1'
#
loop_
_entity.id
_entity.type
_entity.pdbx_description
1 polymer ?
#
loop_
_entity_poly.entity_id
_entity_poly.type
_entity_poly.pdbx_seq_one_letter_code
_entity_poly.pdbx_strand_id
1 'polypeptide(L)'
;MNTQTEDLPLVDVNGEAPNPILQVDFSWKKFKALITENGKPNDPIYVIDYQSFRSPNLIFKSTATEEVIGSGTLHPVSINAKYEVNGEKGTLKALKRFKTEYTHLSRAFSDNGNLVAMRWTTTWDFKRWNFICLDEQEIPVAKFSAKAWATHKIGNLEFMGPKATSQAARDEIMVVALTLLYCMVLRVNSILSLVGACFARPGPLPKESAAPAQQKATKGD
;
A
#
# COMPACT_ATOMS: atom_id res chain seq x y z
N MET A 1 6.25 -39.85 6.23
CA MET A 1 7.46 -38.99 6.16
C MET A 1 6.99 -37.56 6.13
N ASN A 2 7.08 -36.87 7.28
CA ASN A 2 6.74 -35.46 7.42
C ASN A 2 7.94 -34.62 7.01
N THR A 3 7.84 -33.84 5.94
CA THR A 3 8.70 -32.69 5.71
C THR A 3 7.98 -31.47 6.25
N GLN A 4 8.30 -31.12 7.50
CA GLN A 4 8.09 -29.77 8.00
C GLN A 4 9.03 -28.86 7.22
N THR A 5 8.51 -28.13 6.26
CA THR A 5 9.19 -26.95 5.73
C THR A 5 8.99 -25.86 6.77
N GLU A 6 9.98 -25.70 7.64
CA GLU A 6 10.08 -24.54 8.52
C GLU A 6 10.11 -23.27 7.64
N ASP A 7 9.17 -22.35 7.88
CA ASP A 7 9.22 -20.97 7.39
C ASP A 7 10.47 -20.33 8.01
N LEU A 8 11.59 -20.36 7.30
CA LEU A 8 12.78 -19.60 7.68
C LEU A 8 12.42 -18.11 7.64
N PRO A 9 12.54 -17.36 8.75
CA PRO A 9 12.55 -15.91 8.66
C PRO A 9 13.72 -15.52 7.76
N LEU A 10 13.50 -14.58 6.83
CA LEU A 10 14.59 -13.96 6.10
C LEU A 10 15.45 -13.22 7.14
N VAL A 11 16.59 -13.82 7.48
CA VAL A 11 17.54 -13.30 8.46
C VAL A 11 18.17 -12.05 7.86
N ASP A 12 18.00 -10.91 8.53
CA ASP A 12 18.84 -9.73 8.31
C ASP A 12 20.29 -10.11 8.62
N VAL A 13 21.17 -10.06 7.62
CA VAL A 13 22.57 -10.51 7.69
C VAL A 13 23.45 -9.59 8.57
N ASN A 14 22.87 -8.51 9.10
CA ASN A 14 23.53 -7.58 10.00
C ASN A 14 22.73 -7.59 11.30
N GLY A 15 23.36 -7.70 12.47
CA GLY A 15 22.72 -7.79 13.79
C GLY A 15 21.95 -6.54 14.24
N GLU A 16 21.12 -6.00 13.35
CA GLU A 16 20.17 -4.93 13.53
C GLU A 16 18.88 -5.53 14.11
N ALA A 17 18.18 -4.75 14.95
CA ALA A 17 16.92 -5.22 15.54
C ALA A 17 15.96 -5.65 14.42
N PRO A 18 15.18 -6.74 14.61
CA PRO A 18 14.30 -7.23 13.56
C PRO A 18 13.36 -6.12 13.09
N ASN A 19 13.30 -5.95 11.77
CA ASN A 19 12.48 -4.91 11.15
C ASN A 19 11.02 -4.96 11.66
N PRO A 20 10.38 -3.82 11.91
CA PRO A 20 9.04 -3.78 12.49
C PRO A 20 8.04 -4.48 11.55
N ILE A 21 7.22 -5.37 12.12
CA ILE A 21 6.14 -6.07 11.41
C ILE A 21 4.81 -5.54 11.95
N LEU A 22 3.94 -5.09 11.05
CA LEU A 22 2.56 -4.71 11.38
C LEU A 22 1.60 -5.85 11.07
N GLN A 23 0.75 -6.17 12.04
CA GLN A 23 -0.33 -7.12 11.87
C GLN A 23 -1.64 -6.38 11.59
N VAL A 24 -2.31 -6.77 10.51
CA VAL A 24 -3.59 -6.20 10.10
C VAL A 24 -4.71 -7.18 10.49
N ASP A 25 -5.51 -6.81 11.48
CA ASP A 25 -6.68 -7.56 11.91
C ASP A 25 -7.97 -6.84 11.50
N PHE A 26 -8.96 -7.59 11.02
CA PHE A 26 -10.22 -7.03 10.56
C PHE A 26 -11.36 -7.40 11.49
N SER A 27 -12.11 -6.37 11.88
CA SER A 27 -13.31 -6.49 12.68
C SER A 27 -14.54 -6.21 11.83
N TRP A 28 -15.18 -7.30 11.39
CA TRP A 28 -16.45 -7.26 10.64
C TRP A 28 -17.56 -6.51 11.37
N LYS A 29 -17.59 -6.56 12.72
CA LYS A 29 -18.65 -5.93 13.53
C LYS A 29 -18.72 -4.41 13.42
N LYS A 30 -17.62 -3.74 13.03
CA LYS A 30 -17.56 -2.27 12.95
C LYS A 30 -17.17 -1.74 11.58
N PHE A 31 -17.00 -2.61 10.58
CA PHE A 31 -16.38 -2.24 9.29
C PHE A 31 -15.08 -1.47 9.52
N LYS A 32 -14.21 -2.03 10.38
CA LYS A 32 -12.92 -1.46 10.74
C LYS A 32 -11.83 -2.51 10.72
N ALA A 33 -10.63 -2.12 10.34
CA ALA A 33 -9.44 -2.91 10.56
C ALA A 33 -8.58 -2.21 11.62
N LEU A 34 -7.96 -3.01 12.48
CA LEU A 34 -7.01 -2.60 13.47
C LEU A 34 -5.63 -3.04 13.00
N ILE A 35 -4.68 -2.12 13.04
CA ILE A 35 -3.29 -2.41 12.71
C ILE A 35 -2.50 -2.33 14.01
N THR A 36 -1.83 -3.41 14.36
CA THR A 36 -1.06 -3.57 15.60
C THR A 36 0.38 -3.87 15.25
N GLU A 37 1.29 -3.54 16.16
CA GLU A 37 2.67 -3.98 16.04
C GLU A 37 2.79 -5.46 16.47
N ASN A 38 3.65 -6.22 15.83
CA ASN A 38 3.85 -7.62 16.16
C ASN A 38 4.26 -7.78 17.63
N GLY A 39 3.56 -8.67 18.36
CA GLY A 39 3.73 -8.86 19.80
C GLY A 39 2.89 -7.94 20.69
N LYS A 40 2.18 -6.94 20.12
CA LYS A 40 1.29 -6.02 20.86
C LYS A 40 -0.16 -6.03 20.32
N PRO A 41 -0.88 -7.16 20.34
CA PRO A 41 -2.18 -7.31 19.68
C PRO A 41 -3.32 -6.49 20.30
N ASN A 42 -3.17 -6.02 21.54
CA ASN A 42 -4.20 -5.24 22.24
C ASN A 42 -3.97 -3.73 22.15
N ASP A 43 -2.92 -3.30 21.45
CA ASP A 43 -2.52 -1.89 21.31
C ASP A 43 -2.48 -1.50 19.83
N PRO A 44 -3.65 -1.21 19.21
CA PRO A 44 -3.69 -0.80 17.82
C PRO A 44 -3.02 0.56 17.67
N ILE A 45 -2.12 0.67 16.69
CA ILE A 45 -1.43 1.91 16.33
C ILE A 45 -2.13 2.64 15.18
N TYR A 46 -2.91 1.91 14.37
CA TYR A 46 -3.77 2.50 13.36
C TYR A 46 -5.12 1.83 13.29
N VAL A 47 -6.10 2.58 12.79
CA VAL A 47 -7.44 2.09 12.45
C VAL A 47 -7.75 2.44 11.00
N ILE A 48 -8.25 1.46 10.26
CA ILE A 48 -8.82 1.67 8.93
C ILE A 48 -10.33 1.68 9.07
N ASP A 49 -10.97 2.75 8.64
CA ASP A 49 -12.43 2.88 8.56
C ASP A 49 -12.88 2.67 7.10
N TYR A 50 -13.80 1.71 6.90
CA TYR A 50 -14.28 1.33 5.57
C TYR A 50 -15.58 2.06 5.23
N GLN A 51 -15.55 2.83 4.16
CA GLN A 51 -16.67 3.62 3.67
C GLN A 51 -17.31 2.93 2.45
N SER A 52 -18.36 2.14 2.69
CA SER A 52 -19.01 1.32 1.64
C SER A 52 -19.69 2.12 0.54
N PHE A 53 -20.21 3.31 0.84
CA PHE A 53 -21.00 4.13 -0.09
C PHE A 53 -20.43 5.54 -0.30
N ARG A 54 -19.22 5.81 0.21
CA ARG A 54 -18.57 7.12 0.10
C ARG A 54 -17.13 6.97 -0.38
N SER A 55 -16.66 8.00 -1.06
CA SER A 55 -15.25 8.14 -1.44
C SER A 55 -14.63 9.20 -0.53
N PRO A 56 -13.41 9.00 -0.02
CA PRO A 56 -12.57 7.80 -0.16
C PRO A 56 -13.15 6.56 0.56
N ASN A 57 -12.85 5.36 0.05
CA ASN A 57 -13.39 4.09 0.56
C ASN A 57 -12.66 3.57 1.80
N LEU A 58 -11.40 3.97 1.97
CA LEU A 58 -10.55 3.62 3.10
C LEU A 58 -10.06 4.91 3.76
N ILE A 59 -10.25 5.04 5.06
CA ILE A 59 -9.70 6.14 5.87
C ILE A 59 -8.75 5.54 6.90
N PHE A 60 -7.50 5.97 6.89
CA PHE A 60 -6.47 5.51 7.81
C PHE A 60 -6.27 6.56 8.90
N LYS A 61 -6.40 6.14 10.17
CA LYS A 61 -6.21 7.02 11.33
C LYS A 61 -5.13 6.48 12.25
N SER A 62 -4.31 7.38 12.79
CA SER A 62 -3.46 7.09 13.94
C SER A 62 -4.32 6.96 15.19
N THR A 63 -4.07 5.96 16.03
CA THR A 63 -4.76 5.85 17.33
C THR A 63 -4.16 6.78 18.38
N ALA A 64 -2.89 7.16 18.22
CA ALA A 64 -2.19 8.05 19.15
C ALA A 64 -2.68 9.50 19.04
N THR A 65 -2.97 9.96 17.83
CA THR A 65 -3.39 11.36 17.57
C THR A 65 -4.85 11.48 17.13
N GLU A 66 -5.51 10.37 16.80
CA GLU A 66 -6.84 10.32 16.16
C GLU A 66 -6.94 11.00 14.79
N GLU A 67 -5.82 11.50 14.26
CA GLU A 67 -5.74 12.20 12.99
C GLU A 67 -5.75 11.24 11.80
N VAL A 68 -6.25 11.72 10.67
CA VAL A 68 -6.23 11.01 9.41
C VAL A 68 -4.83 11.12 8.80
N ILE A 69 -4.12 10.00 8.72
CA ILE A 69 -2.79 9.91 8.12
C ILE A 69 -2.86 9.65 6.61
N GLY A 70 -4.00 9.13 6.13
CA GLY A 70 -4.17 8.85 4.72
C GLY A 70 -5.53 8.29 4.35
N SER A 71 -5.74 8.12 3.06
CA SER A 71 -6.96 7.56 2.50
C SER A 71 -6.73 6.78 1.21
N GLY A 72 -7.64 5.86 0.91
CA GLY A 72 -7.65 5.07 -0.32
C GLY A 72 -8.99 5.20 -1.04
N THR A 73 -8.96 5.53 -2.33
CA THR A 73 -10.15 5.61 -3.18
C THR A 73 -10.10 4.52 -4.24
N LEU A 74 -11.13 3.67 -4.22
CA LEU A 74 -11.31 2.57 -5.14
C LEU A 74 -12.34 2.97 -6.21
N HIS A 75 -12.22 2.36 -7.38
CA HIS A 75 -13.10 2.65 -8.50
C HIS A 75 -13.70 1.33 -9.00
N PRO A 76 -15.03 1.19 -9.09
CA PRO A 76 -15.66 -0.07 -9.53
C PRO A 76 -15.26 -0.52 -10.95
N VAL A 77 -14.95 0.44 -11.83
CA VAL A 77 -14.64 0.18 -13.23
C VAL A 77 -13.14 0.34 -13.53
N SER A 78 -12.45 1.29 -12.89
CA SER A 78 -11.03 1.54 -13.18
C SER A 78 -10.14 0.50 -12.49
N ILE A 79 -9.11 0.04 -13.19
CA ILE A 79 -8.06 -0.82 -12.62
C ILE A 79 -7.05 -0.05 -11.76
N ASN A 80 -7.10 1.28 -11.78
CA ASN A 80 -6.26 2.14 -10.94
C ASN A 80 -7.01 2.52 -9.67
N ALA A 81 -6.26 2.80 -8.60
CA ALA A 81 -6.78 3.40 -7.37
C ALA A 81 -6.10 4.75 -7.13
N LYS A 82 -6.70 5.58 -6.27
CA LYS A 82 -6.05 6.80 -5.76
C LYS A 82 -5.77 6.64 -4.29
N TYR A 83 -4.75 7.32 -3.81
CA TYR A 83 -4.44 7.39 -2.39
C TYR A 83 -4.09 8.82 -1.99
N GLU A 84 -4.16 9.08 -0.71
CA GLU A 84 -3.64 10.30 -0.09
C GLU A 84 -2.87 9.90 1.16
N VAL A 85 -1.67 10.45 1.35
CA VAL A 85 -0.83 10.19 2.53
C VAL A 85 -0.30 11.54 3.01
N ASN A 86 -0.52 11.88 4.27
CA ASN A 86 -0.07 13.15 4.86
C ASN A 86 -0.46 14.40 4.03
N GLY A 87 -1.67 14.39 3.45
CA GLY A 87 -2.19 15.47 2.59
C GLY A 87 -1.73 15.42 1.13
N GLU A 88 -0.83 14.50 0.77
CA GLU A 88 -0.31 14.37 -0.59
C GLU A 88 -1.09 13.33 -1.38
N LYS A 89 -1.67 13.77 -2.50
CA LYS A 89 -2.46 12.89 -3.38
C LYS A 89 -1.57 12.15 -4.36
N GLY A 90 -1.81 10.87 -4.49
CA GLY A 90 -1.13 10.00 -5.43
C GLY A 90 -2.09 9.07 -6.19
N THR A 91 -1.54 8.42 -7.21
CA THR A 91 -2.26 7.41 -7.99
C THR A 91 -1.51 6.10 -7.92
N LEU A 92 -2.23 5.04 -7.60
CA LEU A 92 -1.76 3.67 -7.71
C LEU A 92 -2.18 3.14 -9.08
N LYS A 93 -1.24 3.12 -10.03
CA LYS A 93 -1.50 2.86 -11.44
C LYS A 93 -1.09 1.45 -11.83
N ALA A 94 -1.96 0.74 -12.53
CA ALA A 94 -1.63 -0.57 -13.07
C ALA A 94 -0.58 -0.44 -14.18
N LEU A 95 0.46 -1.27 -14.13
CA LEU A 95 1.46 -1.42 -15.19
C LEU A 95 1.00 -2.38 -16.28
N LYS A 96 0.10 -3.31 -15.95
CA LYS A 96 -0.46 -4.31 -16.88
C LYS A 96 -1.96 -4.47 -16.64
N ARG A 97 -2.72 -4.83 -17.68
CA ARG A 97 -4.17 -5.04 -17.59
C ARG A 97 -4.54 -6.32 -16.83
N PHE A 98 -3.88 -7.42 -17.18
CA PHE A 98 -4.21 -8.77 -16.70
C PHE A 98 -3.19 -9.35 -15.71
N LYS A 99 -2.24 -8.55 -15.24
CA LYS A 99 -1.27 -8.94 -14.23
C LYS A 99 -1.25 -7.90 -13.13
N THR A 100 -1.20 -8.36 -11.88
CA THR A 100 -1.08 -7.49 -10.71
C THR A 100 0.33 -6.93 -10.61
N GLU A 101 0.56 -5.88 -11.38
CA GLU A 101 1.75 -5.06 -11.31
C GLU A 101 1.29 -3.61 -11.27
N TYR A 102 1.74 -2.88 -10.27
CA TYR A 102 1.31 -1.51 -10.02
C TYR A 102 2.52 -0.63 -9.74
N THR A 103 2.34 0.67 -9.93
CA THR A 103 3.34 1.67 -9.57
C THR A 103 2.69 2.81 -8.83
N HIS A 104 3.46 3.40 -7.92
CA HIS A 104 3.14 4.66 -7.27
C HIS A 104 4.41 5.52 -7.15
N LEU A 105 4.21 6.81 -6.98
CA LEU A 105 5.31 7.75 -6.72
C LEU A 105 5.41 7.96 -5.22
N SER A 106 6.59 7.68 -4.68
CA SER A 106 6.89 7.81 -3.26
C SER A 106 7.68 9.08 -3.00
N ARG A 107 7.28 9.79 -1.94
CA ARG A 107 8.08 10.90 -1.41
C ARG A 107 8.90 10.48 -0.21
N ALA A 108 8.37 9.57 0.61
CA ALA A 108 9.10 9.05 1.76
C ALA A 108 10.42 8.37 1.36
N PHE A 109 10.47 7.78 0.16
CA PHE A 109 11.67 7.14 -0.38
C PHE A 109 12.59 8.09 -1.15
N SER A 110 12.24 9.36 -1.30
CA SER A 110 13.13 10.37 -1.89
C SER A 110 14.30 10.75 -0.98
N ASP A 111 15.50 10.84 -1.54
CA ASP A 111 16.69 11.37 -0.85
C ASP A 111 17.10 12.77 -1.35
N ASN A 112 16.60 13.18 -2.51
CA ASN A 112 16.98 14.41 -3.21
C ASN A 112 15.79 15.33 -3.53
N GLY A 113 14.62 15.06 -2.95
CA GLY A 113 13.38 15.80 -3.19
C GLY A 113 12.61 15.38 -4.44
N ASN A 114 13.18 14.53 -5.32
CA ASN A 114 12.46 13.97 -6.46
C ASN A 114 11.66 12.74 -6.05
N LEU A 115 10.43 12.62 -6.57
CA LEU A 115 9.59 11.45 -6.32
C LEU A 115 10.22 10.19 -6.91
N VAL A 116 10.18 9.11 -6.14
CA VAL A 116 10.76 7.82 -6.48
C VAL A 116 9.67 6.89 -6.98
N ALA A 117 9.89 6.26 -8.14
CA ALA A 117 8.90 5.35 -8.71
C ALA A 117 9.03 3.96 -8.07
N MET A 118 8.05 3.59 -7.25
CA MET A 118 8.02 2.31 -6.58
C MET A 118 7.14 1.33 -7.36
N ARG A 119 7.52 0.05 -7.39
CA ARG A 119 6.80 -1.00 -8.10
C ARG A 119 6.24 -2.03 -7.14
N TRP A 120 4.94 -2.30 -7.25
CA TRP A 120 4.27 -3.38 -6.55
C TRP A 120 4.08 -4.57 -7.49
N THR A 121 4.47 -5.74 -7.01
CA THR A 121 4.19 -7.02 -7.68
C THR A 121 3.52 -7.99 -6.72
N THR A 122 2.89 -9.04 -7.23
CA THR A 122 2.27 -10.05 -6.37
C THR A 122 2.68 -11.46 -6.70
N THR A 123 2.80 -12.26 -5.66
CA THR A 123 2.82 -13.72 -5.78
C THR A 123 1.58 -14.27 -5.08
N TRP A 124 1.03 -15.33 -5.64
CA TRP A 124 -0.13 -16.02 -5.08
C TRP A 124 0.26 -17.46 -4.82
N ASP A 125 0.04 -17.91 -3.60
CA ASP A 125 0.03 -19.32 -3.24
C ASP A 125 -1.37 -19.67 -2.72
N PHE A 126 -1.69 -20.97 -2.62
CA PHE A 126 -3.02 -21.43 -2.22
C PHE A 126 -3.51 -20.89 -0.86
N LYS A 127 -2.60 -20.42 -0.01
CA LYS A 127 -2.90 -19.93 1.35
C LYS A 127 -2.77 -18.41 1.47
N ARG A 128 -1.90 -17.78 0.68
CA ARG A 128 -1.48 -16.39 0.83
C ARG A 128 -1.42 -15.66 -0.50
N TRP A 129 -1.79 -14.39 -0.42
CA TRP A 129 -1.57 -13.42 -1.47
C TRP A 129 -0.54 -12.41 -0.99
N ASN A 130 0.65 -12.47 -1.58
CA ASN A 130 1.77 -11.61 -1.21
C ASN A 130 1.84 -10.44 -2.19
N PHE A 131 2.04 -9.24 -1.66
CA PHE A 131 2.29 -8.00 -2.39
C PHE A 131 3.68 -7.51 -1.97
N ILE A 132 4.58 -7.37 -2.93
CA ILE A 132 5.97 -7.00 -2.69
C ILE A 132 6.19 -5.62 -3.31
N CYS A 133 6.63 -4.66 -2.50
CA CYS A 133 7.04 -3.34 -2.93
C CYS A 133 8.55 -3.35 -3.22
N LEU A 134 8.91 -2.86 -4.40
CA LEU A 134 10.27 -2.78 -4.90
C LEU A 134 10.59 -1.30 -5.16
N ASP A 135 11.83 -0.91 -4.85
CA ASP A 135 12.37 0.40 -5.23
C ASP A 135 12.80 0.46 -6.71
N GLU A 136 13.48 1.54 -7.10
CA GLU A 136 13.95 1.76 -8.47
C GLU A 136 15.06 0.79 -8.89
N GLN A 137 15.77 0.21 -7.92
CA GLN A 137 16.84 -0.78 -8.11
C GLN A 137 16.29 -2.22 -8.06
N GLU A 138 14.97 -2.37 -8.01
CA GLU A 138 14.26 -3.65 -7.84
C GLU A 138 14.56 -4.37 -6.52
N ILE A 139 14.99 -3.62 -5.49
CA ILE A 139 15.24 -4.15 -4.16
C ILE A 139 13.93 -4.11 -3.35
N PRO A 140 13.55 -5.21 -2.67
CA PRO A 140 12.37 -5.22 -1.81
C PRO A 140 12.49 -4.27 -0.62
N VAL A 141 11.49 -3.39 -0.46
CA VAL A 141 11.39 -2.46 0.68
C VAL A 141 10.21 -2.76 1.60
N ALA A 142 9.24 -3.54 1.12
CA ALA A 142 8.13 -3.99 1.94
C ALA A 142 7.44 -5.21 1.34
N LYS A 143 6.79 -5.99 2.20
CA LYS A 143 5.99 -7.14 1.82
C LYS A 143 4.70 -7.20 2.64
N PHE A 144 3.56 -7.18 1.97
CA PHE A 144 2.28 -7.46 2.58
C PHE A 144 1.81 -8.88 2.24
N SER A 145 1.69 -9.73 3.25
CA SER A 145 1.22 -11.11 3.12
C SER A 145 -0.22 -11.24 3.63
N ALA A 146 -1.18 -11.23 2.72
CA ALA A 146 -2.58 -11.46 3.03
C ALA A 146 -2.90 -12.97 3.09
N LYS A 147 -3.71 -13.40 4.04
CA LYS A 147 -4.28 -14.75 4.05
C LYS A 147 -5.52 -14.78 3.16
N ALA A 148 -5.49 -15.56 2.08
CA ALA A 148 -6.52 -15.54 1.04
C ALA A 148 -7.94 -15.88 1.56
N TRP A 149 -8.03 -16.66 2.64
CA TRP A 149 -9.28 -17.19 3.21
C TRP A 149 -9.57 -16.67 4.62
N ALA A 150 -8.84 -15.67 5.10
CA ALA A 150 -8.99 -15.22 6.48
C ALA A 150 -10.20 -14.29 6.65
N THR A 151 -11.06 -14.64 7.62
CA THR A 151 -12.10 -13.75 8.13
C THR A 151 -11.57 -12.80 9.22
N HIS A 152 -10.47 -13.17 9.90
CA HIS A 152 -9.77 -12.38 10.92
C HIS A 152 -8.25 -12.50 10.73
N LYS A 153 -7.48 -11.49 11.15
CA LYS A 153 -6.02 -11.40 10.89
C LYS A 153 -5.71 -11.50 9.40
N ILE A 154 -6.13 -10.47 8.65
CA ILE A 154 -6.05 -10.38 7.19
C ILE A 154 -4.63 -10.58 6.68
N GLY A 155 -3.61 -10.06 7.37
CA GLY A 155 -2.24 -10.23 6.92
C GLY A 155 -1.19 -9.54 7.77
N ASN A 156 0.06 -9.67 7.34
CA ASN A 156 1.23 -9.01 7.94
C ASN A 156 1.86 -8.09 6.90
N LEU A 157 2.22 -6.87 7.32
CA LEU A 157 3.04 -5.94 6.55
C LEU A 157 4.44 -5.90 7.18
N GLU A 158 5.41 -6.43 6.45
CA GLU A 158 6.82 -6.44 6.79
C GLU A 158 7.51 -5.28 6.05
N PHE A 159 8.24 -4.43 6.79
CA PHE A 159 9.08 -3.39 6.21
C PHE A 159 10.51 -3.89 6.07
N MET A 160 11.22 -3.45 5.03
CA MET A 160 12.56 -3.91 4.69
C MET A 160 13.44 -2.74 4.26
N GLY A 161 14.75 -2.89 4.41
CA GLY A 161 15.72 -1.90 3.98
C GLY A 161 15.83 -0.67 4.90
N PRO A 162 16.64 0.33 4.51
CA PRO A 162 17.09 1.39 5.41
C PRO A 162 15.99 2.34 5.88
N LYS A 163 14.86 2.40 5.16
CA LYS A 163 13.70 3.25 5.51
C LYS A 163 12.62 2.50 6.29
N ALA A 164 12.85 1.24 6.70
CA ALA A 164 11.86 0.41 7.41
C ALA A 164 11.38 1.01 8.74
N THR A 165 12.24 1.79 9.42
CA THR A 165 11.93 2.43 10.70
C THR A 165 11.38 3.86 10.54
N SER A 166 11.42 4.43 9.34
CA SER A 166 10.93 5.79 9.09
C SER A 166 9.41 5.83 9.13
N GLN A 167 8.86 6.70 9.99
CA GLN A 167 7.42 6.86 10.14
C GLN A 167 6.74 7.24 8.80
N ALA A 168 7.33 8.18 8.06
CA ALA A 168 6.79 8.61 6.77
C ALA A 168 6.74 7.47 5.75
N ALA A 169 7.78 6.62 5.71
CA ALA A 169 7.81 5.46 4.83
C ALA A 169 6.81 4.39 5.25
N ARG A 170 6.67 4.15 6.55
CA ARG A 170 5.71 3.19 7.11
C ARG A 170 4.28 3.59 6.79
N ASP A 171 3.91 4.85 7.03
CA ASP A 171 2.58 5.38 6.75
C ASP A 171 2.24 5.29 5.26
N GLU A 172 3.17 5.73 4.39
CA GLU A 172 2.98 5.69 2.94
C GLU A 172 2.80 4.26 2.42
N ILE A 173 3.72 3.36 2.76
CA ILE A 173 3.68 1.97 2.32
C ILE A 173 2.45 1.25 2.86
N MET A 174 2.06 1.49 4.11
CA MET A 174 0.86 0.89 4.69
C MET A 174 -0.41 1.32 3.95
N VAL A 175 -0.59 2.63 3.75
CA VAL A 175 -1.77 3.17 3.04
C VAL A 175 -1.83 2.61 1.61
N VAL A 176 -0.70 2.61 0.90
CA VAL A 176 -0.63 2.14 -0.48
C VAL A 176 -0.83 0.62 -0.57
N ALA A 177 -0.20 -0.18 0.28
CA ALA A 177 -0.32 -1.64 0.29
C ALA A 177 -1.78 -2.09 0.50
N LEU A 178 -2.45 -1.48 1.49
CA LEU A 178 -3.82 -1.84 1.83
C LEU A 178 -4.81 -1.30 0.79
N THR A 179 -4.57 -0.10 0.25
CA THR A 179 -5.34 0.38 -0.91
C THR A 179 -5.20 -0.56 -2.11
N LEU A 180 -4.00 -1.07 -2.38
CA LEU A 180 -3.76 -2.06 -3.44
C LEU A 180 -4.51 -3.36 -3.18
N LEU A 181 -4.43 -3.91 -1.96
CA LEU A 181 -5.15 -5.12 -1.57
C LEU A 181 -6.65 -4.97 -1.87
N TYR A 182 -7.28 -3.90 -1.38
CA TYR A 182 -8.72 -3.72 -1.56
C TYR A 182 -9.11 -3.39 -3.00
N CYS A 183 -8.25 -2.67 -3.75
CA CYS A 183 -8.41 -2.52 -5.19
C CYS A 183 -8.45 -3.90 -5.87
N MET A 184 -7.55 -4.80 -5.49
CA MET A 184 -7.48 -6.13 -6.07
C MET A 184 -8.63 -7.04 -5.64
N VAL A 185 -9.07 -6.97 -4.37
CA VAL A 185 -10.28 -7.66 -3.89
C VAL A 185 -11.51 -7.21 -4.68
N LEU A 186 -11.65 -5.91 -4.95
CA LEU A 186 -12.75 -5.38 -5.77
C LEU A 186 -12.67 -5.90 -7.22
N ARG A 187 -11.47 -5.94 -7.79
CA ARG A 187 -11.25 -6.42 -9.16
C ARG A 187 -11.60 -7.90 -9.33
N VAL A 188 -11.10 -8.78 -8.45
CA VAL A 188 -11.33 -10.23 -8.59
C VAL A 188 -12.79 -10.63 -8.34
N ASN A 189 -13.56 -9.80 -7.63
CA ASN A 189 -14.97 -10.05 -7.33
C ASN A 189 -15.95 -9.30 -8.25
N SER A 190 -15.48 -8.54 -9.25
CA SER A 190 -16.34 -7.70 -10.10
C SER A 190 -16.10 -7.93 -11.59
N ILE A 191 -17.14 -8.40 -12.29
CA ILE A 191 -17.16 -8.50 -13.77
C ILE A 191 -16.98 -7.13 -14.43
N LEU A 192 -17.47 -6.04 -13.81
CA LEU A 192 -17.34 -4.68 -14.36
C LEU A 192 -15.89 -4.20 -14.43
N SER A 193 -15.02 -4.72 -13.55
CA SER A 193 -13.59 -4.43 -13.59
C SER A 193 -12.89 -5.05 -14.81
N LEU A 194 -13.43 -6.15 -15.37
CA LEU A 194 -12.93 -6.77 -16.61
C LEU A 194 -13.18 -5.86 -17.81
N VAL A 195 -14.37 -5.24 -17.91
CA VAL A 195 -14.70 -4.29 -18.97
C VAL A 195 -13.80 -3.06 -18.88
N GLY A 196 -13.64 -2.48 -17.68
CA GLY A 196 -12.76 -1.33 -17.49
C GLY A 196 -11.28 -1.64 -17.74
N ALA A 197 -10.82 -2.87 -17.50
CA ALA A 197 -9.46 -3.30 -17.84
C ALA A 197 -9.16 -3.21 -19.34
N CYS A 198 -10.14 -3.51 -20.21
CA CYS A 198 -9.99 -3.41 -21.67
C CYS A 198 -9.73 -1.95 -22.14
N PHE A 199 -10.35 -0.97 -21.49
CA PHE A 199 -10.21 0.45 -21.83
C PHE A 199 -9.14 1.18 -21.03
N ALA A 200 -8.57 0.54 -20.00
CA ALA A 200 -7.51 1.13 -19.21
C ALA A 200 -6.24 1.38 -20.02
N ARG A 201 -5.54 2.46 -19.69
CA ARG A 201 -4.21 2.82 -20.22
C ARG A 201 -3.14 2.54 -19.14
N PRO A 202 -2.69 1.29 -19.01
CA PRO A 202 -1.63 0.96 -18.07
C PRO A 202 -0.30 1.58 -18.52
N GLY A 203 0.64 1.67 -17.59
CA GLY A 203 2.00 2.14 -17.87
C GLY A 203 2.56 2.98 -16.73
N PRO A 204 3.86 3.32 -16.78
CA PRO A 204 4.52 4.07 -15.73
C PRO A 204 3.86 5.43 -15.48
N LEU A 205 4.07 5.97 -14.29
CA LEU A 205 3.75 7.36 -13.98
C LEU A 205 4.92 8.25 -14.43
N PRO A 206 4.66 9.40 -15.07
CA PRO A 206 5.72 10.36 -15.32
C PRO A 206 6.29 10.84 -13.99
N LYS A 207 7.62 10.81 -13.85
CA LYS A 207 8.29 11.41 -12.69
C LYS A 207 8.20 12.92 -12.85
N GLU A 208 7.30 13.56 -12.12
CA GLU A 208 7.26 15.02 -12.07
C GLU A 208 8.41 15.49 -11.18
N SER A 209 9.52 15.90 -11.79
CA SER A 209 10.52 16.73 -11.12
C SER A 209 9.83 18.04 -10.75
N ALA A 210 9.84 18.40 -9.47
CA ALA A 210 9.21 19.62 -8.96
C ALA A 210 9.67 20.84 -9.79
N ALA A 211 8.81 21.29 -10.72
CA ALA A 211 9.03 22.51 -11.46
C ALA A 211 8.66 23.71 -10.56
N PRO A 212 9.45 24.79 -10.56
CA PRO A 212 9.21 25.94 -9.71
C PRO A 212 7.88 26.62 -10.08
N ALA A 213 7.20 27.13 -9.05
CA ALA A 213 5.96 27.87 -9.16
C ALA A 213 6.03 28.93 -10.28
N GLN A 214 4.99 28.94 -11.12
CA GLN A 214 4.78 29.89 -12.21
C GLN A 214 4.98 31.33 -11.73
N GLN A 215 5.98 32.02 -12.29
CA GLN A 215 6.01 33.48 -12.28
C GLN A 215 4.77 33.99 -13.02
N LYS A 216 3.80 34.52 -12.27
CA LYS A 216 2.80 35.43 -12.82
C LYS A 216 3.54 36.67 -13.33
N ALA A 217 3.75 36.74 -14.64
CA ALA A 217 4.02 38.01 -15.30
C ALA A 217 2.71 38.81 -15.33
N THR A 218 2.57 39.70 -14.36
CA THR A 218 1.68 40.86 -14.46
C THR A 218 2.14 41.67 -15.67
N LYS A 219 1.29 41.81 -16.68
CA LYS A 219 1.43 42.90 -17.66
C LYS A 219 0.21 43.79 -17.52
N GLY A 220 0.42 44.89 -16.78
CA GLY A 220 -0.38 46.09 -16.88
C GLY A 220 0.12 46.96 -18.03
N ASP A 221 -0.77 47.90 -18.36
CA ASP A 221 -0.70 49.01 -19.32
C ASP A 221 -0.85 48.68 -20.81
#